data_AF-A0A2E7S5V2-F1
#
_entry.id   AF-A0A2E7S5V2-F1
#
_cell.length_a   1.000
_cell.length_b   1.000
_cell.length_c   1.000
_cell.angle_alpha   90.00
_cell.angle_beta   90.00
_cell.angle_gamma   90.00
#
_symmetry.space_group_name_H-M   'P 1'
#
loop_
_entity.id
_entity.type
_entity.pdbx_description
1 polymer ?
#
loop_
_entity_poly.entity_id
_entity_poly.type
_entity_poly.pdbx_seq_one_letter_code
_entity_poly.pdbx_strand_id
1 'polypeptide(L)'
;MSGTSEIEQYQRWLQARLAMSENIEDPAERDRVNIQIESAIQLAIQYRQILEEQSESVPSPFTELSSQVRVVEESNLEKNEVLDSTVCSGCQEPISGDLDFCPACGKYR
;
A
#
# COMPACT_ATOMS: atom_id res chain seq x y z
N MET A 1 -17.32 1.87 -24.94
CA MET A 1 -16.27 1.43 -25.88
C MET A 1 -15.31 2.60 -26.04
N SER A 2 -14.41 2.78 -25.08
CA SER A 2 -13.44 3.90 -25.15
C SER A 2 -12.48 3.63 -26.30
N GLY A 3 -12.12 4.68 -27.04
CA GLY A 3 -11.20 4.58 -28.18
C GLY A 3 -9.91 3.85 -27.79
N THR A 4 -9.36 3.10 -28.74
CA THR A 4 -8.07 2.37 -28.64
C THR A 4 -7.04 3.17 -27.85
N SER A 5 -6.40 2.55 -26.85
CA SER A 5 -5.40 3.25 -26.01
C SER A 5 -4.30 3.83 -26.90
N GLU A 6 -3.70 4.94 -26.48
CA GLU A 6 -2.63 5.61 -27.21
C GLU A 6 -1.46 4.65 -27.51
N ILE A 7 -1.26 3.65 -26.64
CA ILE A 7 -0.25 2.60 -26.81
C ILE A 7 -0.63 1.65 -27.96
N GLU A 8 -1.91 1.29 -28.11
CA GLU A 8 -2.38 0.48 -29.24
C GLU A 8 -2.26 1.25 -30.56
N GLN A 9 -2.55 2.56 -30.54
CA GLN A 9 -2.36 3.42 -31.71
C GLN A 9 -0.87 3.50 -32.11
N TYR A 10 0.02 3.65 -31.12
CA TYR A 10 1.47 3.64 -31.34
C TYR A 10 1.95 2.28 -31.90
N GLN A 11 1.48 1.16 -31.34
CA GLN A 11 1.82 -0.17 -31.84
C GLN A 11 1.37 -0.36 -33.31
N ARG A 12 0.16 0.06 -33.66
CA ARG A 12 -0.34 -0.01 -35.05
C ARG A 12 0.49 0.86 -36.00
N TRP A 13 0.89 2.05 -35.56
CA TRP A 13 1.77 2.91 -36.34
C TRP A 13 3.14 2.25 -36.57
N LEU A 14 3.73 1.62 -35.55
CA LEU A 14 4.98 0.86 -35.69
C LEU A 14 4.85 -0.30 -36.68
N GLN A 15 3.74 -1.04 -36.65
CA GLN A 15 3.49 -2.13 -37.61
C GLN A 15 3.37 -1.61 -39.05
N ALA A 16 2.69 -0.49 -39.26
CA ALA A 16 2.63 0.16 -40.57
C ALA A 16 4.03 0.65 -41.01
N ARG A 17 4.82 1.19 -40.07
CA ARG A 17 6.19 1.64 -40.33
C ARG A 17 7.13 0.48 -40.69
N LEU A 18 6.93 -0.70 -40.10
CA LEU A 18 7.65 -1.92 -40.47
C LEU A 18 7.32 -2.36 -41.90
N ALA A 19 6.06 -2.30 -42.32
CA ALA A 19 5.73 -2.58 -43.73
C ALA A 19 6.37 -1.55 -44.68
N MET A 20 6.49 -0.29 -44.27
CA MET A 20 7.13 0.75 -45.07
C MET A 20 8.65 0.56 -45.21
N SER A 21 9.34 -0.08 -44.26
CA SER A 21 10.79 -0.28 -44.31
C SER A 21 11.22 -1.24 -45.42
N GLU A 22 10.31 -2.05 -45.97
CA GLU A 22 10.57 -2.89 -47.15
C GLU A 22 11.02 -2.08 -48.36
N ASN A 23 10.64 -0.79 -48.43
CA ASN A 23 11.03 0.11 -49.51
C ASN A 23 12.45 0.70 -49.35
N ILE A 24 13.17 0.35 -48.28
CA ILE A 24 14.55 0.79 -48.08
C ILE A 24 15.46 -0.02 -49.02
N GLU A 25 16.14 0.69 -49.93
CA GLU A 25 17.01 0.10 -50.95
C GLU A 25 18.27 -0.56 -50.36
N ASP A 26 18.94 0.11 -49.41
CA ASP A 26 20.12 -0.45 -48.74
C ASP A 26 19.71 -1.57 -47.77
N PRO A 27 20.13 -2.83 -48.02
CA PRO A 27 19.80 -3.96 -47.14
C PRO A 27 20.29 -3.78 -45.71
N ALA A 28 21.49 -3.20 -45.52
CA ALA A 28 22.07 -3.04 -44.19
C ALA A 28 21.28 -2.01 -43.38
N GLU A 29 20.84 -0.91 -44.02
CA GLU A 29 19.97 0.07 -43.39
C GLU A 29 18.58 -0.48 -43.11
N ARG A 30 18.00 -1.23 -44.04
CA ARG A 30 16.71 -1.89 -43.84
C ARG A 30 16.73 -2.80 -42.63
N ASP A 31 17.77 -3.63 -42.51
CA ASP A 31 17.90 -4.56 -41.38
C ASP A 31 18.06 -3.81 -40.06
N ARG A 32 18.86 -2.73 -40.02
CA ARG A 32 18.97 -1.86 -38.83
C ARG A 32 17.62 -1.27 -38.43
N VAL A 33 16.87 -0.75 -39.39
CA VAL A 33 15.55 -0.14 -39.16
C VAL A 33 14.54 -1.20 -38.69
N ASN A 34 14.53 -2.38 -39.29
CA ASN A 34 13.66 -3.49 -38.89
C ASN A 34 13.89 -3.88 -37.42
N ILE A 35 15.16 -4.11 -37.04
CA ILE A 35 15.51 -4.46 -35.66
C ILE A 35 15.03 -3.40 -34.67
N GLN A 36 15.18 -2.11 -35.00
CA GLN A 36 14.72 -1.02 -34.14
C GLN A 36 13.19 -1.02 -33.99
N ILE A 37 12.46 -1.16 -35.09
CA ILE A 37 10.98 -1.15 -35.08
C ILE A 37 10.44 -2.38 -34.34
N GLU A 38 10.98 -3.57 -34.61
CA GLU A 38 10.60 -4.82 -33.94
C GLU A 38 10.87 -4.75 -32.43
N SER A 39 12.03 -4.21 -32.03
CA SER A 39 12.34 -3.98 -30.62
C SER A 39 11.33 -3.03 -29.96
N ALA A 40 10.94 -1.96 -30.64
CA ALA A 40 9.94 -1.01 -30.14
C ALA A 40 8.54 -1.65 -30.04
N ILE A 41 8.13 -2.48 -31.01
CA ILE A 41 6.87 -3.24 -30.96
C ILE A 41 6.87 -4.16 -29.74
N GLN A 42 7.96 -4.89 -29.52
CA GLN A 42 8.06 -5.82 -28.38
C GLN A 42 7.92 -5.09 -27.04
N LEU A 43 8.59 -3.94 -26.88
CA LEU A 43 8.47 -3.11 -25.68
C LEU A 43 7.07 -2.55 -25.49
N ALA A 44 6.38 -2.14 -26.57
CA ALA A 44 4.99 -1.68 -26.49
C ALA A 44 4.05 -2.79 -26.00
N ILE A 45 4.22 -4.02 -26.49
CA ILE A 45 3.44 -5.18 -26.04
C ILE A 45 3.70 -5.48 -24.55
N GLN A 46 4.96 -5.51 -24.13
CA GLN A 46 5.32 -5.72 -22.73
C GLN A 46 4.73 -4.65 -21.82
N TYR A 47 4.78 -3.38 -22.23
CA TYR A 47 4.18 -2.30 -21.46
C TYR A 47 2.66 -2.46 -21.32
N ARG A 48 1.96 -2.87 -22.39
CA ARG A 48 0.53 -3.19 -22.31
C ARG A 48 0.24 -4.32 -21.33
N GLN A 49 1.03 -5.39 -21.34
CA GLN A 49 0.88 -6.50 -20.40
C GLN A 49 1.03 -6.05 -18.95
N ILE A 50 2.04 -5.21 -18.65
CA ILE A 50 2.23 -4.65 -17.31
C ILE A 50 1.00 -3.83 -16.87
N LEU A 51 0.42 -3.04 -17.76
CA LEU A 51 -0.79 -2.26 -17.43
C LEU A 51 -2.01 -3.16 -17.21
N GLU A 52 -2.15 -4.23 -18.00
CA GLU A 52 -3.21 -5.24 -17.83
C GLU A 52 -3.04 -5.98 -16.48
N GLU A 53 -1.83 -6.41 -16.14
CA GLU A 53 -1.50 -7.07 -14.86
C GLU A 53 -1.69 -6.14 -13.65
N GLN A 54 -1.33 -4.86 -13.76
CA GLN A 54 -1.59 -3.88 -12.69
C GLN A 54 -3.07 -3.57 -12.51
N SER A 55 -3.88 -3.75 -13.56
CA SER A 55 -5.33 -3.59 -13.48
C SER A 55 -6.02 -4.76 -12.78
N GLU A 56 -5.38 -5.93 -12.71
CA GLU A 56 -5.78 -6.98 -11.79
C GLU A 56 -5.47 -6.54 -10.36
N SER A 57 -6.53 -6.12 -9.65
CA SER A 57 -6.50 -5.75 -8.24
C SER A 57 -5.75 -6.81 -7.43
N VAL A 58 -4.51 -6.49 -7.03
CA VAL A 58 -3.78 -7.29 -6.04
C VAL A 58 -4.68 -7.41 -4.80
N PRO A 59 -5.12 -8.62 -4.42
CA PRO A 59 -6.04 -8.77 -3.32
C PRO A 59 -5.37 -8.23 -2.04
N SER A 60 -6.15 -7.50 -1.23
CA SER A 60 -5.67 -6.97 0.05
C SER A 60 -5.04 -8.10 0.86
N PRO A 61 -3.82 -7.92 1.40
CA PRO A 61 -3.18 -8.91 2.26
C PRO A 61 -3.92 -9.07 3.59
N PHE A 62 -4.89 -8.20 3.88
CA PHE A 62 -5.70 -8.24 5.08
C PHE A 62 -7.02 -8.97 4.81
N THR A 63 -7.29 -10.00 5.60
CA THR A 63 -8.59 -10.68 5.65
C THR A 63 -9.45 -10.01 6.72
N GLU A 64 -10.67 -9.60 6.36
CA GLU A 64 -11.64 -9.10 7.32
C GLU A 64 -12.13 -10.26 8.19
N LEU A 65 -11.79 -10.25 9.48
CA LEU A 65 -12.29 -11.22 10.45
C LEU A 65 -13.69 -10.78 10.90
N SER A 66 -14.69 -11.63 10.64
CA SER A 66 -16.09 -11.37 11.01
C SER A 66 -16.37 -11.48 12.52
N SER A 67 -15.39 -11.88 13.33
CA SER A 67 -15.54 -12.02 14.77
C SER A 67 -14.30 -11.54 15.54
N GLN A 68 -14.56 -10.92 16.68
CA GLN A 68 -13.55 -10.41 17.59
C GLN A 68 -12.78 -11.60 18.19
N VAL A 69 -11.44 -11.61 18.06
CA VAL A 69 -10.56 -12.69 18.54
C VAL A 69 -10.59 -12.84 20.07
N ARG A 70 -11.15 -11.87 20.79
CA ARG A 70 -11.37 -11.94 22.24
C ARG A 70 -12.83 -11.65 22.56
N VAL A 71 -13.48 -12.61 23.19
CA VAL A 71 -14.73 -12.40 23.91
C VAL A 71 -14.37 -11.60 25.16
N VAL A 72 -14.69 -10.31 25.18
CA VAL A 72 -14.71 -9.55 26.43
C VAL A 72 -16.02 -9.93 27.10
N GLU A 73 -16.00 -10.91 28.00
CA GLU A 73 -17.12 -11.09 28.91
C GLU A 73 -17.18 -9.84 29.79
N GLU A 74 -18.28 -9.08 29.69
CA GLU A 74 -18.60 -7.99 30.62
C GLU A 74 -18.96 -8.58 32.00
N SER A 75 -18.07 -9.37 32.59
CA SER A 75 -18.24 -9.83 33.95
C SER A 75 -17.77 -8.72 34.89
N ASN A 76 -18.74 -7.88 35.29
CA ASN A 76 -18.69 -7.03 36.47
C ASN A 76 -17.40 -6.22 36.63
N LEU A 77 -17.31 -5.10 35.90
CA LEU A 77 -16.50 -3.97 36.33
C LEU A 77 -17.17 -3.37 37.58
N GLU A 78 -16.95 -3.99 38.74
CA GLU A 78 -17.19 -3.34 40.02
C GLU A 78 -16.38 -2.04 40.00
N LYS A 79 -17.10 -0.91 39.98
CA LYS A 79 -16.52 0.40 40.22
C LYS A 79 -15.88 0.35 41.60
N ASN A 80 -14.56 0.17 41.64
CA ASN A 80 -13.79 0.49 42.84
C ASN A 80 -14.00 1.98 43.08
N GLU A 81 -14.80 2.31 44.10
CA GLU A 81 -14.81 3.65 44.67
C GLU A 81 -13.38 3.97 45.08
N VAL A 82 -12.74 4.87 44.34
CA VAL A 82 -11.42 5.37 44.66
C VAL A 82 -11.58 6.15 45.96
N LEU A 83 -11.17 5.54 47.07
CA LEU A 83 -10.99 6.22 48.34
C LEU A 83 -9.96 7.33 48.10
N ASP A 84 -10.43 8.57 48.10
CA ASP A 84 -9.64 9.80 48.02
C ASP A 84 -8.71 9.90 49.25
N SER A 85 -7.66 9.10 49.29
CA SER A 85 -6.58 9.24 50.27
C SER A 85 -5.70 10.40 49.83
N THR A 86 -6.00 11.59 50.35
CA THR A 86 -5.22 12.81 50.14
C THR A 86 -3.85 12.78 50.83
N VAL A 87 -3.52 11.70 51.55
CA VAL A 87 -2.31 11.59 52.39
C VAL A 87 -1.61 10.25 52.17
N CYS A 88 -0.29 10.28 51.99
CA CYS A 88 0.52 9.08 51.76
C CYS A 88 0.65 8.22 53.02
N SER A 89 0.34 6.92 52.91
CA SER A 89 0.53 5.93 53.98
C SER A 89 2.00 5.71 54.37
N GLY A 90 2.95 6.10 53.51
CA GLY A 90 4.38 5.89 53.72
C GLY A 90 5.09 7.01 54.45
N CYS A 91 4.80 8.26 54.08
CA CYS A 91 5.52 9.44 54.60
C CYS A 91 4.60 10.53 55.15
N GLN A 92 3.27 10.30 55.16
CA GLN A 92 2.25 11.20 55.70
C GLN A 92 2.17 12.58 55.03
N GLU A 93 2.80 12.73 53.86
CA GLU A 93 2.74 13.93 53.03
C GLU A 93 1.51 13.88 52.10
N PRO A 94 0.88 15.02 51.77
CA PRO A 94 -0.24 15.05 50.85
C PRO A 94 0.13 14.53 49.45
N ILE A 95 -0.71 13.64 48.89
CA ILE A 95 -0.55 13.16 47.52
C ILE A 95 -1.47 14.00 46.62
N SER A 96 -0.91 14.55 45.54
CA SER A 96 -1.71 15.25 44.53
C SER A 96 -2.72 14.27 43.90
N GLY A 97 -3.97 14.71 43.71
CA GLY A 97 -5.07 13.88 43.19
C GLY A 97 -4.78 13.26 41.82
N ASP A 98 -3.95 13.91 41.02
CA ASP A 98 -3.62 13.50 39.65
C ASP A 98 -2.39 12.56 39.55
N LEU A 99 -1.83 12.12 40.67
CA LEU A 99 -0.65 11.25 40.72
C LEU A 99 -0.93 9.92 41.42
N ASP A 100 -0.61 8.83 40.71
CA ASP A 100 -0.67 7.45 41.22
C ASP A 100 0.47 7.11 42.21
N PHE A 101 1.37 8.06 42.47
CA PHE A 101 2.51 7.89 43.38
C PHE A 101 2.74 9.12 44.24
N CYS A 102 3.33 8.91 45.42
CA CYS A 102 3.71 9.97 46.33
C CYS A 102 5.00 10.66 45.85
N PRO A 103 4.98 11.98 45.56
CA PRO A 103 6.17 12.70 45.11
C PRO A 103 7.27 12.83 46.18
N ALA A 104 6.93 12.67 47.47
CA ALA A 104 7.89 12.81 48.57
C ALA A 104 8.68 11.52 48.85
N CYS A 105 8.09 10.34 48.66
CA CYS A 105 8.73 9.06 48.99
C CYS A 105 8.73 8.01 47.86
N GLY A 106 8.10 8.30 46.73
CA GLY A 106 8.06 7.41 45.57
C GLY A 106 7.21 6.14 45.75
N LYS A 107 6.47 6.01 46.85
CA LYS A 107 5.51 4.91 47.02
C LYS A 107 4.25 5.17 46.19
N TYR A 108 3.80 4.13 45.49
CA TYR A 108 2.53 4.14 44.78
C TYR A 108 1.35 4.12 45.77
N ARG A 109 0.22 4.70 45.36
CA ARG A 109 -1.05 4.60 46.10
C ARG A 109 -1.47 3.15 46.25
#